data_AF-A0A538HLB9-F1
#
_entry.id   AF-A0A538HLB9-F1
#
_cell.length_a   1.000
_cell.length_b   1.000
_cell.length_c   1.000
_cell.angle_alpha   90.00
_cell.angle_beta   90.00
_cell.angle_gamma   90.00
#
_symmetry.space_group_name_H-M   'P 1'
#
loop_
_entity.id
_entity.type
_entity.pdbx_description
1 polymer ?
#
loop_
_entity_poly.entity_id
_entity_poly.type
_entity_poly.pdbx_seq_one_letter_code
_entity_poly.pdbx_strand_id
1 'polypeptide(L)'
;MLVAGLGNPGREYEQTRHNVGWLVADELARRHGGSFRSKFSGRVADVRVDGRRLALLKPETYMNESGRSVGAAARFYKAPPERTLLVHDDVDLEEGRLQARLGGGLAGHNGLRSIAQHLGTNDFLRLRIGVGRPGRGDPRPVADYVLSPFDPAFDVDALVARAADAVEQLAAEGLETTQRAVN
;
A
#
# COMPACT_ATOMS: atom_id res chain seq x y z
N MET A 1 -10.09 -2.20 10.48
CA MET A 1 -9.66 -1.43 9.29
C MET A 1 -9.23 -2.39 8.21
N LEU A 2 -9.42 -2.06 6.93
CA LEU A 2 -8.83 -2.80 5.81
C LEU A 2 -7.55 -2.08 5.39
N VAL A 3 -6.43 -2.79 5.30
CA VAL A 3 -5.14 -2.30 4.79
C VAL A 3 -4.84 -3.10 3.53
N ALA A 4 -4.82 -2.44 2.38
CA ALA A 4 -4.48 -3.07 1.10
C ALA A 4 -3.11 -2.57 0.62
N GLY A 5 -2.12 -3.45 0.63
CA GLY A 5 -0.83 -3.21 0.00
C GLY A 5 -0.93 -3.45 -1.50
N LEU A 6 -0.65 -2.44 -2.32
CA LEU A 6 -0.64 -2.58 -3.77
C LEU A 6 0.71 -3.12 -4.26
N GLY A 7 0.67 -3.87 -5.35
CA GLY A 7 1.81 -4.53 -5.97
C GLY A 7 1.35 -5.50 -7.06
N ASN A 8 2.30 -6.13 -7.75
CA ASN A 8 2.07 -7.15 -8.76
C ASN A 8 2.45 -8.56 -8.26
N PRO A 9 1.70 -9.61 -8.64
CA PRO A 9 2.05 -10.99 -8.33
C PRO A 9 3.19 -11.50 -9.22
N GLY A 10 4.04 -12.35 -8.66
CA GLY A 10 5.15 -12.99 -9.38
C GLY A 10 6.50 -12.74 -8.70
N ARG A 11 7.41 -13.72 -8.77
CA ARG A 11 8.73 -13.64 -8.12
C ARG A 11 9.58 -12.47 -8.63
N GLU A 12 9.41 -12.12 -9.91
CA GLU A 12 10.13 -11.02 -10.55
C GLU A 12 9.79 -9.65 -9.96
N TYR A 13 8.62 -9.50 -9.31
CA TYR A 13 8.18 -8.23 -8.74
C TYR A 13 8.45 -8.09 -7.24
N GLU A 14 8.85 -9.16 -6.54
CA GLU A 14 8.92 -9.21 -5.07
C GLU A 14 9.74 -8.08 -4.45
N GLN A 15 10.81 -7.66 -5.11
CA GLN A 15 11.72 -6.62 -4.62
C GLN A 15 11.65 -5.32 -5.44
N THR A 16 10.60 -5.13 -6.23
CA THR A 16 10.44 -3.92 -7.04
C THR A 16 9.85 -2.77 -6.22
N ARG A 17 10.14 -1.53 -6.63
CA ARG A 17 9.54 -0.33 -6.03
C ARG A 17 8.01 -0.41 -5.96
N HIS A 18 7.39 -0.97 -7.00
CA HIS A 18 5.95 -1.13 -7.11
C HIS A 18 5.34 -2.10 -6.08
N ASN A 19 6.14 -3.01 -5.52
CA ASN A 19 5.70 -3.98 -4.53
C ASN A 19 5.95 -3.52 -3.09
N VAL A 20 6.39 -2.28 -2.87
CA VAL A 20 6.62 -1.76 -1.50
C VAL A 20 5.38 -1.85 -0.61
N GLY A 21 4.17 -1.72 -1.18
CA GLY A 21 2.92 -1.93 -0.44
C GLY A 21 2.75 -3.37 0.07
N TRP A 22 3.21 -4.37 -0.68
CA TRP A 22 3.23 -5.76 -0.24
C TRP A 22 4.26 -6.00 0.84
N LEU A 23 5.45 -5.41 0.72
CA LEU A 23 6.51 -5.51 1.74
C LEU A 23 6.02 -4.98 3.09
N VAL A 24 5.28 -3.86 3.10
CA VAL A 24 4.66 -3.33 4.32
C VAL A 24 3.59 -4.27 4.89
N ALA A 25 2.76 -4.88 4.04
CA ALA A 25 1.77 -5.85 4.49
C ALA A 25 2.42 -7.11 5.07
N ASP A 26 3.55 -7.56 4.51
CA ASP A 26 4.34 -8.68 5.01
C ASP A 26 5.00 -8.36 6.36
N GLU A 27 5.56 -7.16 6.53
CA GLU A 27 6.12 -6.71 7.80
C GLU A 27 5.05 -6.62 8.90
N LEU A 28 3.87 -6.05 8.60
CA LEU A 28 2.75 -6.01 9.54
C LEU A 28 2.27 -7.41 9.93
N ALA A 29 2.20 -8.33 8.97
CA ALA A 29 1.85 -9.72 9.26
C ALA A 29 2.91 -10.37 10.17
N ARG A 30 4.20 -10.16 9.89
CA ARG A 30 5.31 -10.68 10.69
C ARG A 30 5.27 -10.17 12.13
N ARG A 31 5.08 -8.87 12.34
CA ARG A 31 5.01 -8.23 13.67
C ARG A 31 3.86 -8.75 14.54
N HIS A 32 2.71 -8.99 13.91
CA HIS A 32 1.46 -9.28 14.61
C HIS A 32 0.97 -10.72 14.46
N GLY A 33 1.85 -11.63 14.03
CA GLY A 33 1.56 -13.07 13.92
C GLY A 33 0.49 -13.42 12.87
N GLY A 34 0.38 -12.61 11.82
CA GLY A 34 -0.56 -12.81 10.72
C GLY A 34 -0.10 -13.85 9.72
N SER A 35 -1.01 -14.73 9.32
CA SER A 35 -0.77 -15.70 8.24
C SER A 35 -1.68 -15.41 7.04
N PHE A 36 -1.06 -15.20 5.88
CA PHE A 36 -1.78 -14.95 4.64
C PHE A 36 -2.47 -16.21 4.11
N ARG A 37 -3.73 -16.06 3.71
CA ARG A 37 -4.53 -17.10 3.04
C ARG A 37 -5.17 -16.54 1.77
N SER A 38 -5.30 -17.37 0.74
CA SER A 38 -5.92 -16.96 -0.52
C SER A 38 -7.40 -16.62 -0.32
N LYS A 39 -7.77 -15.37 -0.61
CA LYS A 39 -9.14 -14.86 -0.55
C LYS A 39 -9.26 -13.55 -1.32
N PHE A 40 -10.43 -13.25 -1.86
CA PHE A 40 -10.73 -11.99 -2.56
C PHE A 40 -9.84 -11.74 -3.79
N SER A 41 -9.48 -12.78 -4.56
CA SER A 41 -8.52 -12.64 -5.69
C SER A 41 -7.17 -12.06 -5.23
N GLY A 42 -6.71 -12.50 -4.07
CA GLY A 42 -5.46 -12.07 -3.44
C GLY A 42 -5.16 -12.89 -2.20
N ARG A 43 -4.27 -12.37 -1.36
CA ARG A 43 -3.93 -12.95 -0.05
C ARG A 43 -4.37 -12.03 1.06
N VAL A 44 -5.03 -12.58 2.08
CA VAL A 44 -5.48 -11.83 3.26
C VAL A 44 -4.94 -12.42 4.55
N ALA A 45 -4.52 -11.56 5.49
CA ALA A 45 -4.21 -11.93 6.87
C ALA A 45 -5.05 -11.07 7.82
N ASP A 46 -5.53 -11.67 8.91
CA ASP A 46 -6.16 -10.92 10.00
C ASP A 46 -5.13 -10.77 11.11
N VAL A 47 -4.89 -9.55 11.56
CA VAL A 47 -3.98 -9.25 12.67
C VAL A 47 -4.65 -8.39 13.72
N ARG A 48 -4.04 -8.32 14.91
CA ARG A 48 -4.44 -7.39 15.97
C ARG A 48 -3.29 -6.46 16.31
N VAL A 49 -3.54 -5.16 16.19
CA VAL A 49 -2.62 -4.09 16.63
C VAL A 49 -3.30 -3.40 17.80
N ASP A 50 -2.70 -3.45 18.99
CA ASP A 50 -3.26 -2.90 20.23
C ASP A 50 -4.75 -3.28 20.46
N GLY A 51 -5.07 -4.55 20.23
CA GLY A 51 -6.43 -5.10 20.37
C GLY A 51 -7.39 -4.76 19.21
N ARG A 52 -7.00 -3.89 18.26
CA ARG A 52 -7.79 -3.51 17.09
C ARG A 52 -7.57 -4.48 15.94
N ARG A 53 -8.65 -4.91 15.29
CA ARG A 53 -8.57 -5.81 14.12
C ARG A 53 -8.20 -5.06 12.85
N LEU A 54 -7.12 -5.50 12.20
CA LEU A 54 -6.73 -5.09 10.86
C LEU A 54 -6.81 -6.31 9.93
N ALA A 55 -7.43 -6.11 8.77
CA ALA A 55 -7.33 -7.06 7.66
C ALA A 55 -6.27 -6.55 6.70
N LEU A 56 -5.18 -7.29 6.55
CA LEU A 56 -4.10 -7.01 5.61
C LEU A 56 -4.40 -7.74 4.30
N LEU A 57 -4.44 -7.03 3.18
CA LEU A 57 -4.75 -7.56 1.86
C LEU A 57 -3.60 -7.27 0.90
N LYS A 58 -3.20 -8.29 0.14
CA LYS A 58 -2.31 -8.20 -1.02
C LYS A 58 -3.11 -8.67 -2.24
N PRO A 59 -3.68 -7.76 -3.06
CA PRO A 59 -4.41 -8.11 -4.27
C PRO A 59 -3.51 -8.86 -5.26
N GLU A 60 -3.89 -10.05 -5.72
CA GLU A 60 -3.14 -10.82 -6.73
C GLU A 60 -3.84 -10.73 -8.09
N THR A 61 -4.26 -9.52 -8.42
CA THR A 61 -4.82 -9.15 -9.72
C THR A 61 -3.81 -8.31 -10.49
N TYR A 62 -4.02 -8.11 -11.79
CA TYR A 62 -3.31 -7.02 -12.46
C TYR A 62 -3.66 -5.67 -11.83
N MET A 63 -2.75 -4.71 -11.92
CA MET A 63 -2.89 -3.41 -11.24
C MET A 63 -4.18 -2.66 -11.66
N ASN A 64 -4.61 -2.76 -12.91
CA ASN A 64 -5.88 -2.19 -13.39
C ASN A 64 -7.14 -2.91 -12.87
N GLU A 65 -6.99 -4.06 -12.22
CA GLU A 65 -8.08 -4.86 -11.64
C GLU A 65 -8.04 -4.91 -10.10
N SER A 66 -7.13 -4.18 -9.45
CA SER A 66 -6.99 -4.14 -7.99
C SER A 66 -8.30 -3.83 -7.25
N GLY A 67 -9.21 -3.07 -7.86
CA GLY A 67 -10.53 -2.79 -7.30
C GLY A 67 -11.43 -4.01 -7.13
N ARG A 68 -11.27 -5.05 -7.96
CA ARG A 68 -12.00 -6.32 -7.81
C ARG A 68 -11.67 -6.99 -6.49
N SER A 69 -10.39 -6.98 -6.11
CA SER A 69 -9.91 -7.56 -4.85
C SER A 69 -10.28 -6.69 -3.66
N VAL A 70 -9.87 -5.42 -3.70
CA VAL A 70 -10.10 -4.47 -2.59
C VAL A 70 -11.59 -4.28 -2.32
N GLY A 71 -12.42 -4.13 -3.37
CA GLY A 71 -13.86 -3.97 -3.23
C GLY A 71 -14.56 -5.20 -2.63
N ALA A 72 -14.13 -6.41 -3.00
CA ALA A 72 -14.64 -7.64 -2.40
C ALA A 72 -14.28 -7.75 -0.90
N ALA A 73 -13.03 -7.43 -0.55
CA ALA A 73 -12.58 -7.42 0.84
C ALA A 73 -13.31 -6.34 1.67
N ALA A 74 -13.44 -5.12 1.14
CA ALA A 74 -14.10 -4.01 1.81
C ALA A 74 -15.55 -4.35 2.17
N ARG A 75 -16.31 -4.94 1.23
CA ARG A 75 -17.69 -5.42 1.49
C ARG A 75 -17.73 -6.52 2.55
N PHE A 76 -16.85 -7.51 2.45
CA PHE A 76 -16.82 -8.62 3.42
C PHE A 76 -16.50 -8.15 4.85
N TYR A 77 -15.50 -7.28 5.00
CA TYR A 77 -15.09 -6.75 6.30
C TYR A 77 -15.95 -5.58 6.78
N LYS A 78 -16.95 -5.15 5.98
CA LYS A 78 -17.77 -3.95 6.25
C LYS A 78 -16.89 -2.72 6.51
N ALA A 79 -15.80 -2.60 5.75
CA ALA A 79 -14.87 -1.49 5.83
C ALA A 79 -15.32 -0.41 4.84
N PRO A 80 -15.86 0.73 5.33
CA PRO A 80 -16.16 1.85 4.44
C PRO A 80 -14.85 2.47 3.89
N PRO A 81 -14.92 3.34 2.86
CA PRO A 81 -13.74 3.97 2.24
C PRO A 81 -12.81 4.65 3.26
N GLU A 82 -13.36 5.33 4.26
CA GLU A 82 -12.62 6.05 5.31
C GLU A 82 -11.90 5.10 6.29
N ARG A 83 -12.21 3.79 6.23
CA ARG A 83 -11.53 2.70 6.96
C ARG A 83 -10.83 1.72 6.03
N THR A 84 -10.60 2.13 4.78
CA THR A 84 -9.84 1.40 3.77
C THR A 84 -8.58 2.18 3.46
N LEU A 85 -7.44 1.67 3.93
CA LEU A 85 -6.12 2.23 3.68
C LEU A 85 -5.47 1.52 2.51
N LEU A 86 -5.03 2.30 1.52
CA LEU A 86 -4.18 1.82 0.44
C LEU A 86 -2.73 2.19 0.73
N VAL A 87 -1.84 1.20 0.72
CA VAL A 87 -0.39 1.39 0.84
C VAL A 87 0.22 1.15 -0.54
N HIS A 88 0.86 2.17 -1.11
CA HIS A 88 1.35 2.10 -2.49
C HIS A 88 2.57 2.99 -2.72
N ASP A 89 3.32 2.68 -3.77
CA ASP A 89 4.42 3.50 -4.28
C ASP A 89 3.93 4.80 -4.91
N ASP A 90 4.70 5.86 -4.76
CA ASP A 90 4.40 7.16 -5.33
C ASP A 90 5.67 7.82 -5.87
N VAL A 91 5.68 8.04 -7.18
CA VAL A 91 6.83 8.59 -7.89
C VAL A 91 6.97 10.10 -7.72
N ASP A 92 5.92 10.79 -7.28
CA ASP A 92 5.96 12.24 -7.05
C ASP A 92 6.51 12.61 -5.68
N LEU A 93 6.76 11.61 -4.82
CA LEU A 93 7.43 11.77 -3.54
C LEU A 93 8.89 11.30 -3.65
N GLU A 94 9.78 12.02 -2.96
CA GLU A 94 11.19 11.66 -2.85
C GLU A 94 11.36 10.24 -2.27
N GLU A 95 12.40 9.52 -2.71
CA GLU A 95 12.66 8.15 -2.28
C GLU A 95 12.79 8.08 -0.74
N GLY A 96 11.99 7.23 -0.11
CA GLY A 96 11.92 7.06 1.35
C GLY A 96 10.96 8.00 2.09
N ARG A 97 10.38 9.01 1.41
CA ARG A 97 9.37 9.89 2.02
C ARG A 97 8.05 9.17 2.19
N LEU A 98 7.44 9.28 3.37
CA LEU A 98 6.09 8.78 3.62
C LEU A 98 5.09 9.93 3.57
N GLN A 99 3.86 9.66 3.16
CA GLN A 99 2.79 10.63 3.31
C GLN A 99 1.44 9.94 3.54
N ALA A 100 0.80 10.26 4.66
CA ALA A 100 -0.56 9.83 4.97
C ALA A 100 -1.58 10.88 4.50
N ARG A 101 -2.66 10.44 3.86
CA ARG A 101 -3.74 11.33 3.41
C ARG A 101 -5.09 10.61 3.29
N LEU A 102 -6.15 11.41 3.32
CA LEU A 102 -7.48 11.02 2.85
C LEU A 102 -7.69 11.55 1.43
N GLY A 103 -8.24 10.70 0.56
CA GLY A 103 -8.67 11.13 -0.77
C GLY A 103 -7.54 11.60 -1.68
N GLY A 104 -7.89 12.45 -2.64
CA GLY A 104 -6.96 13.05 -3.60
C GLY A 104 -7.06 12.50 -5.02
N GLY A 105 -6.33 13.14 -5.93
CA GLY A 105 -6.25 12.72 -7.32
C GLY A 105 -5.67 11.31 -7.47
N LEU A 106 -6.04 10.64 -8.55
CA LEU A 106 -5.59 9.28 -8.84
C LEU A 106 -4.23 9.25 -9.58
N ALA A 107 -3.72 10.41 -9.99
CA ALA A 107 -2.38 10.63 -10.57
C ALA A 107 -1.96 9.65 -11.68
N GLY A 108 -2.91 9.12 -12.45
CA GLY A 108 -2.63 8.11 -13.48
C GLY A 108 -2.38 6.69 -12.96
N HIS A 109 -2.44 6.45 -11.65
CA HIS A 109 -2.24 5.14 -11.04
C HIS A 109 -3.43 4.22 -11.32
N ASN A 110 -3.23 3.18 -12.13
CA ASN A 110 -4.29 2.26 -12.58
C ASN A 110 -4.96 1.52 -11.42
N GLY A 111 -4.20 1.13 -10.39
CA GLY A 111 -4.74 0.56 -9.15
C GLY A 111 -5.74 1.46 -8.43
N LEU A 112 -5.34 2.71 -8.14
CA LEU A 112 -6.22 3.67 -7.48
C LEU A 112 -7.50 3.92 -8.30
N ARG A 113 -7.39 4.00 -9.63
CA ARG A 113 -8.55 4.15 -10.53
C ARG A 113 -9.50 2.95 -10.44
N SER A 114 -8.97 1.74 -10.47
CA SER A 114 -9.75 0.51 -10.34
C SER A 114 -10.48 0.44 -9.00
N ILE A 115 -9.78 0.78 -7.92
CA ILE A 115 -10.32 0.76 -6.55
C ILE A 115 -11.42 1.81 -6.39
N ALA A 116 -11.19 3.03 -6.87
CA ALA A 116 -12.19 4.09 -6.86
C ALA A 116 -13.51 3.66 -7.54
N GLN A 117 -13.42 3.02 -8.70
CA GLN A 117 -14.61 2.51 -9.42
C GLN A 117 -15.39 1.48 -8.59
N HIS A 118 -14.70 0.62 -7.84
CA HIS A 118 -15.33 -0.44 -7.06
C HIS A 118 -15.84 0.02 -5.68
N LEU A 119 -15.24 1.07 -5.12
CA LEU A 119 -15.67 1.70 -3.87
C LEU A 119 -16.69 2.83 -4.08
N GLY A 120 -16.83 3.34 -5.31
CA GLY A 120 -17.73 4.44 -5.64
C GLY A 120 -17.26 5.82 -5.21
N THR A 121 -16.02 5.94 -4.70
CA THR A 121 -15.42 7.20 -4.26
C THR A 121 -13.89 7.13 -4.32
N ASN A 122 -13.25 8.30 -4.37
CA ASN A 122 -11.81 8.45 -4.20
C ASN A 122 -11.40 8.70 -2.74
N ASP A 123 -12.37 8.87 -1.83
CA ASP A 123 -12.20 9.30 -0.44
C ASP A 123 -11.83 8.14 0.50
N PHE A 124 -10.82 7.38 0.10
CA PHE A 124 -10.19 6.36 0.92
C PHE A 124 -8.83 6.84 1.46
N LEU A 125 -8.36 6.22 2.53
CA LEU A 125 -7.07 6.53 3.13
C LEU A 125 -5.93 6.03 2.25
N ARG A 126 -4.81 6.76 2.25
CA ARG A 126 -3.60 6.38 1.51
C ARG A 126 -2.37 6.61 2.37
N LEU A 127 -1.49 5.61 2.40
CA LEU A 127 -0.10 5.77 2.80
C LEU A 127 0.73 5.69 1.53
N ARG A 128 1.18 6.85 1.07
CA ARG A 128 2.02 7.01 -0.12
C ARG A 128 3.47 6.80 0.30
N ILE A 129 4.17 5.91 -0.40
CA ILE A 129 5.57 5.61 -0.15
C ILE A 129 6.38 6.15 -1.33
N GLY A 130 7.19 7.16 -1.07
CA GLY A 130 8.01 7.80 -2.08
C GLY A 130 9.07 6.86 -2.61
N VAL A 131 9.05 6.67 -3.92
CA VAL A 131 10.04 5.86 -4.66
C VAL A 131 10.83 6.71 -5.66
N GLY A 132 10.53 8.00 -5.71
CA GLY A 132 11.15 8.97 -6.62
C GLY A 132 10.80 8.76 -8.09
N ARG A 133 11.42 9.58 -8.93
CA ARG A 133 11.39 9.46 -10.39
C ARG A 133 12.76 9.02 -10.90
N PRO A 134 12.84 8.45 -12.12
CA PRO A 134 14.11 8.31 -12.83
C PRO A 134 14.92 9.61 -12.77
N GLY A 135 16.18 9.53 -12.34
CA GLY A 135 17.06 10.69 -12.24
C GLY A 135 17.38 11.31 -13.61
N ARG A 136 17.93 12.53 -13.63
CA ARG A 136 18.45 13.16 -14.86
C ARG A 136 19.59 12.31 -15.43
N GLY A 137 19.28 11.44 -16.38
CA GLY A 137 20.24 10.50 -16.99
C GLY A 137 19.73 9.07 -17.08
N ASP A 138 18.65 8.74 -16.38
CA ASP A 138 17.95 7.47 -16.52
C ASP A 138 16.88 7.58 -17.63
N PRO A 139 17.03 6.85 -18.76
CA PRO A 139 16.11 6.95 -19.88
C PRO A 139 14.81 6.16 -19.68
N ARG A 140 14.69 5.39 -18.58
CA ARG A 140 13.54 4.51 -18.36
C ARG A 140 12.24 5.31 -18.22
N PRO A 141 11.16 4.87 -18.89
CA PRO A 141 9.81 5.32 -18.55
C PRO A 141 9.50 5.06 -17.07
N VAL A 142 8.62 5.88 -16.49
CA VAL A 142 8.18 5.73 -15.09
C VAL A 142 7.62 4.33 -14.82
N ALA A 143 6.90 3.74 -15.77
CA ALA A 143 6.36 2.39 -15.65
C ALA A 143 7.46 1.33 -15.46
N ASP A 144 8.56 1.43 -16.22
CA ASP A 144 9.67 0.48 -16.12
C ASP A 144 10.50 0.74 -14.86
N TYR A 145 10.59 2.00 -14.42
CA TYR A 145 11.30 2.38 -13.20
C TYR A 145 10.65 1.80 -11.94
N VAL A 146 9.33 1.90 -11.79
CA VAL A 146 8.63 1.32 -10.63
C VAL A 146 8.68 -0.21 -10.61
N LEU A 147 8.79 -0.84 -11.79
CA LEU A 147 8.99 -2.29 -11.92
C LEU A 147 10.44 -2.73 -11.74
N SER A 148 11.35 -1.82 -11.36
CA SER A 148 12.74 -2.14 -11.03
C SER A 148 12.99 -2.13 -9.51
N PRO A 149 13.99 -2.88 -9.02
CA PRO A 149 14.33 -2.90 -7.59
C PRO A 149 14.92 -1.57 -7.13
N PHE A 150 14.81 -1.29 -5.83
CA PHE A 150 15.50 -0.18 -5.18
C PHE A 150 17.02 -0.24 -5.42
N ASP A 151 17.70 0.88 -5.27
CA ASP A 151 19.17 0.87 -5.25
C ASP A 151 19.65 -0.06 -4.11
N PRO A 152 20.63 -0.95 -4.33
CA PRO A 152 21.13 -1.84 -3.28
C PRO A 152 21.66 -1.13 -2.03
N ALA A 153 22.05 0.15 -2.14
CA ALA A 153 22.48 0.96 -1.00
C ALA A 153 21.31 1.59 -0.23
N PHE A 154 20.10 1.56 -0.77
CA PHE A 154 18.90 2.08 -0.13
C PHE A 154 18.39 1.09 0.91
N ASP A 155 18.18 1.57 2.15
CA ASP A 155 17.68 0.76 3.25
C ASP A 155 16.15 0.56 3.15
N VAL A 156 15.77 -0.42 2.33
CA VAL A 156 14.36 -0.80 2.11
C VAL A 156 13.72 -1.31 3.40
N ASP A 157 14.46 -2.04 4.22
CA ASP A 157 13.93 -2.61 5.46
C ASP A 157 13.56 -1.51 6.46
N ALA A 158 14.40 -0.47 6.60
CA ALA A 158 14.08 0.70 7.42
C ALA A 158 12.87 1.49 6.88
N LEU A 159 12.75 1.62 5.55
CA LEU A 159 11.58 2.25 4.93
C LEU A 159 10.30 1.46 5.23
N VAL A 160 10.33 0.14 5.04
CA VAL A 160 9.20 -0.76 5.28
C VAL A 160 8.81 -0.75 6.76
N ALA A 161 9.79 -0.75 7.67
CA ALA A 161 9.55 -0.67 9.10
C ALA A 161 8.84 0.65 9.48
N ARG A 162 9.33 1.79 9.01
CA ARG A 162 8.68 3.10 9.23
C ARG A 162 7.27 3.17 8.65
N ALA A 163 7.07 2.57 7.47
CA ALA A 163 5.74 2.53 6.85
C ALA A 163 4.78 1.63 7.65
N ALA A 164 5.24 0.50 8.18
CA ALA A 164 4.46 -0.32 9.10
C ALA A 164 4.10 0.45 10.38
N ASP A 165 5.05 1.18 10.98
CA ASP A 165 4.79 2.05 12.15
C ASP A 165 3.69 3.07 11.83
N ALA A 166 3.73 3.69 10.64
CA ALA A 166 2.70 4.64 10.20
C ALA A 166 1.31 3.99 10.04
N VAL A 167 1.24 2.73 9.57
CA VAL A 167 -0.03 1.99 9.49
C VAL A 167 -0.57 1.69 10.88
N GLU A 168 0.29 1.26 11.81
CA GLU A 168 -0.07 0.98 13.20
C GLU A 168 -0.57 2.26 13.89
N GLN A 169 0.15 3.37 13.75
CA GLN A 169 -0.26 4.68 14.27
C GLN A 169 -1.60 5.13 13.68
N LEU A 170 -1.79 4.98 12.37
CA LEU A 170 -3.05 5.35 11.73
C LEU A 170 -4.22 4.51 12.26
N ALA A 171 -3.99 3.23 12.53
CA ALA A 171 -4.99 2.35 13.10
C ALA A 171 -5.29 2.68 14.58
N ALA A 172 -4.32 3.18 15.34
CA ALA A 172 -4.43 3.49 16.77
C ALA A 172 -4.93 4.91 17.06
N GLU A 173 -4.37 5.91 16.38
CA GLU A 173 -4.50 7.33 16.70
C GLU A 173 -5.22 8.13 15.60
N GLY A 174 -5.39 7.54 14.42
CA GLY A 174 -6.09 8.15 13.30
C GLY A 174 -5.20 9.01 12.40
N LEU A 175 -5.82 9.57 11.36
CA LEU A 175 -5.12 10.24 10.27
C LEU A 175 -4.36 11.50 10.71
N GLU A 176 -4.98 12.38 11.50
CA GLU A 176 -4.37 13.67 11.85
C GLU A 176 -3.06 13.49 12.60
N THR A 177 -3.02 12.60 13.60
CA THR A 177 -1.80 12.33 14.37
C THR A 177 -0.72 11.69 13.49
N THR A 178 -1.10 10.73 12.64
CA THR A 178 -0.18 10.10 11.71
C THR A 178 0.42 11.12 10.73
N GLN A 179 -0.40 12.04 10.22
CA GLN A 179 0.06 13.09 9.30
C GLN A 179 1.14 13.98 9.94
N ARG A 180 1.00 14.34 11.21
CA ARG A 180 2.01 15.13 11.93
C ARG A 180 3.33 14.38 12.11
N ALA A 181 3.28 13.06 12.16
CA ALA A 181 4.46 12.22 12.33
C ALA A 181 5.21 11.96 11.01
N VAL A 182 4.48 11.85 9.88
CA VAL A 182 5.07 11.33 8.63
C VAL A 182 5.12 12.32 7.46
N ASN A 183 4.31 13.39 7.42
CA ASN A 183 4.23 14.29 6.26
C ASN A 183 5.28 15.40 6.27
#